data_AF-A0A7S1TFT1-F1
#
_entry.id   AF-A0A7S1TFT1-F1
#
_cell.length_a   1.000
_cell.length_b   1.000
_cell.length_c   1.000
_cell.angle_alpha   90.00
_cell.angle_beta   90.00
_cell.angle_gamma   90.00
#
_symmetry.space_group_name_H-M   'P 1'
#
loop_
_entity.id
_entity.type
_entity.pdbx_description
1 polymer ?
#
loop_
_entity_poly.entity_id
_entity_poly.type
_entity_poly.pdbx_seq_one_letter_code
_entity_poly.pdbx_strand_id
1 'polypeptide(L)'
;TQNSLCSRWSSQMQDAVNSDGNLPDAVRSEIDGLGPSYEELHSELVQLIRGLLRHTACSPQWSASILQVLERFRQDPTLLDARLREIINLLCGALMERATNHTEQIQVARVLVGLANVRGWKTIRRFMPHEVHDFLQVLRWITRLECAESPRPGWQIVYCALLWMSSLVLVPFNLDVIAMVSTAQTLVSVAISHISDPGKTQESAVALASQVLIRSD
;
A
#
# COMPACT_ATOMS: atom_id res chain seq x y z
N THR A 1 6.86 7.64 -42.96
CA THR A 1 5.55 8.28 -42.68
C THR A 1 5.30 8.53 -41.19
N GLN A 2 5.94 7.83 -40.23
CA GLN A 2 5.89 8.19 -38.80
C GLN A 2 6.76 9.41 -38.43
N ASN A 3 7.97 9.54 -39.00
CA ASN A 3 8.85 10.69 -38.68
C ASN A 3 8.32 12.04 -39.17
N SER A 4 7.45 12.08 -40.18
CA SER A 4 6.83 13.33 -40.69
C SER A 4 5.62 13.77 -39.86
N LEU A 5 5.01 12.87 -39.09
CA LEU A 5 3.92 13.19 -38.17
C LEU A 5 4.45 13.71 -36.85
N CYS A 6 5.56 13.14 -36.35
CA CYS A 6 6.21 13.59 -35.11
C CYS A 6 6.75 15.03 -35.20
N SER A 7 7.31 15.40 -36.36
CA SER A 7 7.78 16.77 -36.61
C SER A 7 6.64 17.78 -36.83
N ARG A 8 5.54 17.36 -37.49
CA ARG A 8 4.32 18.19 -37.59
C ARG A 8 3.64 18.40 -36.24
N TRP A 9 3.62 17.37 -35.39
CA TRP A 9 3.10 17.42 -34.02
C TRP A 9 3.93 18.34 -33.11
N SER A 10 5.27 18.28 -33.18
CA SER A 10 6.12 19.21 -32.42
C SER A 10 5.88 20.67 -32.80
N SER A 11 5.78 21.00 -34.09
CA SER A 11 5.51 22.37 -34.51
C SER A 11 4.11 22.85 -34.14
N GLN A 12 3.08 21.99 -34.19
CA GLN A 12 1.72 22.35 -33.76
C GLN A 12 1.55 22.46 -32.24
N MET A 13 2.34 21.73 -31.43
CA MET A 13 2.30 21.85 -29.98
C MET A 13 2.98 23.11 -29.44
N GLN A 14 3.93 23.68 -30.17
CA GLN A 14 4.56 24.96 -29.78
C GLN A 14 3.63 26.17 -29.96
N ASP A 15 2.65 26.08 -30.86
CA ASP A 15 1.65 27.13 -31.08
C ASP A 15 0.38 26.96 -30.22
N ALA A 16 0.17 25.79 -29.58
CA ALA A 16 -1.07 25.45 -28.87
C ALA A 16 -1.02 25.67 -27.35
N VAL A 17 0.10 26.16 -26.80
CA VAL A 17 0.17 26.60 -25.41
C VAL A 17 -0.39 28.01 -25.33
N ASN A 18 -1.67 28.12 -24.97
CA ASN A 18 -2.22 29.40 -24.54
C ASN A 18 -1.40 29.94 -23.37
N SER A 19 -1.35 31.27 -23.20
CA SER A 19 -0.52 31.98 -22.21
C SER A 19 -0.68 31.52 -20.75
N ASP A 20 -1.70 30.70 -20.46
CA ASP A 20 -2.02 30.14 -19.15
C ASP A 20 -1.57 28.67 -18.95
N GLY A 21 -0.84 28.08 -19.91
CA GLY A 21 -0.23 26.74 -19.74
C GLY A 21 -1.19 25.56 -19.78
N ASN A 22 -2.43 25.74 -20.23
CA ASN A 22 -3.46 24.69 -20.26
C ASN A 22 -3.70 24.18 -21.70
N LEU A 23 -3.70 22.86 -21.89
CA LEU A 23 -3.96 22.25 -23.20
C LEU A 23 -5.43 22.44 -23.63
N PRO A 24 -5.71 22.62 -24.94
CA PRO A 24 -7.07 22.68 -25.46
C PRO A 24 -7.83 21.37 -25.20
N ASP A 25 -9.11 21.46 -24.81
CA ASP A 25 -9.95 20.31 -24.47
C ASP A 25 -10.10 19.30 -25.62
N ALA A 26 -9.93 19.74 -26.88
CA ALA A 26 -9.89 18.85 -28.04
C ALA A 26 -8.71 17.86 -28.01
N VAL A 27 -7.53 18.30 -27.55
CA VAL A 27 -6.34 17.45 -27.44
C VAL A 27 -6.48 16.47 -26.27
N ARG A 28 -7.12 16.90 -25.18
CA ARG A 28 -7.50 15.98 -24.07
C ARG A 28 -8.42 14.86 -24.58
N SER A 29 -9.43 15.22 -25.39
CA SER A 29 -10.38 14.24 -25.93
C SER A 29 -9.77 13.26 -26.95
N GLU A 30 -8.73 13.67 -27.68
CA GLU A 30 -7.99 12.76 -28.58
C GLU A 30 -7.01 11.85 -27.82
N ILE A 31 -6.45 12.30 -26.70
CA ILE A 31 -5.61 11.48 -25.81
C ILE A 31 -6.45 10.40 -25.10
N ASP A 32 -7.68 10.73 -24.71
CA ASP A 32 -8.64 9.79 -24.10
C ASP A 32 -9.09 8.66 -25.05
N GLY A 33 -8.84 8.77 -26.36
CA GLY A 33 -9.26 7.80 -27.38
C GLY A 33 -8.30 6.64 -27.66
N LEU A 34 -7.11 6.60 -27.04
CA LEU A 34 -6.02 5.67 -27.42
C LEU A 34 -5.76 4.54 -26.40
N GLY A 35 -6.56 4.39 -25.36
CA GLY A 35 -6.48 3.31 -24.37
C GLY A 35 -7.77 3.18 -23.53
N PRO A 36 -7.91 2.15 -22.67
CA PRO A 36 -9.03 2.11 -21.72
C PRO A 36 -9.00 3.39 -20.89
N SER A 37 -10.14 4.07 -20.78
CA SER A 37 -10.22 5.31 -20.01
C SER A 37 -9.76 5.05 -18.58
N TYR A 38 -9.08 6.00 -17.93
CA TYR A 38 -8.58 5.81 -16.57
C TYR A 38 -9.66 5.39 -15.58
N GLU A 39 -10.89 5.89 -15.76
CA GLU A 39 -12.07 5.48 -15.00
C GLU A 39 -12.39 3.98 -15.14
N GLU A 40 -12.18 3.41 -16.33
CA GLU A 40 -12.35 1.97 -16.57
C GLU A 40 -11.29 1.17 -15.81
N LEU A 41 -10.03 1.62 -15.82
CA LEU A 41 -8.94 0.98 -15.07
C LEU A 41 -9.18 1.02 -13.55
N HIS A 42 -9.69 2.14 -13.03
CA HIS A 42 -10.08 2.24 -11.63
C HIS A 42 -11.24 1.29 -11.29
N SER A 43 -12.24 1.21 -12.17
CA SER A 43 -13.36 0.30 -12.00
C SER A 43 -12.92 -1.16 -12.00
N GLU A 44 -12.01 -1.53 -12.91
CA GLU A 44 -11.40 -2.86 -13.01
C GLU A 44 -10.65 -3.21 -11.72
N LEU A 45 -9.78 -2.31 -11.26
CA LEU A 45 -9.02 -2.50 -10.02
C LEU A 45 -9.93 -2.74 -8.81
N VAL A 46 -10.97 -1.94 -8.66
CA VAL A 46 -11.89 -2.03 -7.52
C VAL A 46 -12.76 -3.29 -7.60
N GLN A 47 -13.18 -3.70 -8.79
CA GLN A 47 -13.89 -4.96 -8.98
C GLN A 47 -13.01 -6.15 -8.61
N LEU A 48 -11.74 -6.16 -9.04
CA LEU A 48 -10.80 -7.22 -8.70
C LEU A 48 -10.51 -7.27 -7.19
N ILE A 49 -10.35 -6.11 -6.53
CA ILE A 49 -10.16 -6.05 -5.07
C ILE A 49 -11.41 -6.58 -4.36
N ARG A 50 -12.61 -6.15 -4.75
CA ARG A 50 -13.86 -6.68 -4.17
C ARG A 50 -14.01 -8.18 -4.41
N GLY A 51 -13.60 -8.68 -5.58
CA GLY A 51 -13.55 -10.11 -5.89
C GLY A 51 -12.58 -10.87 -4.98
N LEU A 52 -11.37 -10.33 -4.79
CA LEU A 52 -10.38 -10.86 -3.85
C LEU A 52 -10.98 -10.95 -2.44
N LEU A 53 -11.59 -9.87 -1.95
CA LEU A 53 -12.17 -9.83 -0.60
C LEU A 53 -13.32 -10.84 -0.41
N ARG A 54 -14.06 -11.17 -1.47
CA ARG A 54 -15.15 -12.16 -1.44
C ARG A 54 -14.67 -13.61 -1.59
N HIS A 55 -13.57 -13.85 -2.30
CA HIS A 55 -13.12 -15.19 -2.70
C HIS A 55 -11.65 -15.45 -2.37
N THR A 56 -11.22 -15.13 -1.14
CA THR A 56 -9.83 -15.30 -0.68
C THR A 56 -9.37 -16.77 -0.60
N ALA A 57 -10.30 -17.72 -0.53
CA ALA A 57 -10.00 -19.12 -0.23
C ALA A 57 -9.42 -19.95 -1.40
N CYS A 58 -9.45 -19.48 -2.65
CA CYS A 58 -9.33 -20.42 -3.78
C CYS A 58 -8.12 -20.25 -4.72
N SER A 59 -7.54 -19.06 -4.92
CA SER A 59 -6.42 -18.98 -5.88
C SER A 59 -5.60 -17.70 -5.77
N PRO A 60 -4.25 -17.78 -5.93
CA PRO A 60 -3.38 -16.61 -6.03
C PRO A 60 -3.66 -15.73 -7.26
N GLN A 61 -4.52 -16.17 -8.19
CA GLN A 61 -4.86 -15.47 -9.42
C GLN A 61 -5.36 -14.04 -9.20
N TRP A 62 -6.17 -13.80 -8.16
CA TRP A 62 -6.73 -12.47 -7.90
C TRP A 62 -5.64 -11.46 -7.57
N SER A 63 -4.71 -11.83 -6.68
CA SER A 63 -3.57 -10.99 -6.34
C SER A 63 -2.69 -10.72 -7.57
N ALA A 64 -2.47 -11.73 -8.42
CA ALA A 64 -1.68 -11.60 -9.64
C ALA A 64 -2.34 -10.67 -10.67
N SER A 65 -3.65 -10.81 -10.91
CA SER A 65 -4.41 -9.93 -11.80
C SER A 65 -4.40 -8.48 -11.29
N ILE A 66 -4.58 -8.27 -9.98
CA ILE A 66 -4.49 -6.93 -9.39
C ILE A 66 -3.10 -6.34 -9.60
N LEU A 67 -2.03 -7.12 -9.37
CA LEU A 67 -0.66 -6.65 -9.59
C LEU A 67 -0.40 -6.29 -11.06
N GLN A 68 -0.97 -7.02 -12.02
CA GLN A 68 -0.88 -6.68 -13.45
C GLN A 68 -1.59 -5.36 -13.77
N VAL A 69 -2.76 -5.11 -13.18
CA VAL A 69 -3.46 -3.82 -13.33
C VAL A 69 -2.66 -2.69 -12.66
N LEU A 70 -2.08 -2.94 -11.49
CA LEU A 70 -1.21 -1.98 -10.79
C LEU A 70 0.04 -1.61 -11.59
N GLU A 71 0.58 -2.52 -12.40
CA GLU A 71 1.72 -2.23 -13.28
C GLU A 71 1.37 -1.15 -14.32
N ARG A 72 0.11 -1.10 -14.79
CA ARG A 72 -0.35 -0.07 -15.73
C ARG A 72 -0.34 1.33 -15.11
N PHE A 73 -0.55 1.44 -13.80
CA PHE A 73 -0.49 2.70 -13.06
C PHE A 73 0.94 3.19 -12.81
N ARG A 74 2.00 2.48 -13.22
CA ARG A 74 3.38 2.96 -13.03
C ARG A 74 3.75 4.14 -13.92
N GLN A 75 3.06 4.32 -15.05
CA GLN A 75 3.32 5.42 -15.98
C GLN A 75 2.90 6.77 -15.38
N ASP A 76 1.70 6.81 -14.76
CA ASP A 76 1.28 7.92 -13.92
C ASP A 76 0.69 7.38 -12.62
N PRO A 77 1.50 7.34 -11.55
CA PRO A 77 1.06 6.78 -10.29
C PRO A 77 0.12 7.75 -9.55
N THR A 78 0.05 9.04 -9.91
CA THR A 78 -0.82 10.01 -9.23
C THR A 78 -2.31 9.71 -9.43
N LEU A 79 -2.65 9.06 -10.54
CA LEU A 79 -4.02 8.64 -10.85
C LEU A 79 -4.60 7.71 -9.79
N LEU A 80 -3.77 6.87 -9.18
CA LEU A 80 -4.22 5.94 -8.14
C LEU A 80 -4.76 6.65 -6.90
N ASP A 81 -4.31 7.87 -6.62
CA ASP A 81 -4.56 8.58 -5.35
C ASP A 81 -6.03 8.86 -5.09
N ALA A 82 -6.83 9.08 -6.14
CA ALA A 82 -8.25 9.42 -6.03
C ALA A 82 -9.03 8.41 -5.18
N ARG A 83 -8.65 7.13 -5.24
CA ARG A 83 -9.30 6.03 -4.49
C ARG A 83 -8.37 5.22 -3.60
N LEU A 84 -7.10 5.62 -3.54
CA LEU A 84 -6.07 4.89 -2.81
C LEU A 84 -6.40 4.72 -1.33
N ARG A 85 -6.94 5.78 -0.69
CA ARG A 85 -7.35 5.74 0.72
C ARG A 85 -8.41 4.69 0.98
N GLU A 86 -9.47 4.65 0.17
CA GLU A 86 -10.55 3.68 0.33
C GLU A 86 -10.02 2.24 0.15
N ILE A 87 -9.21 2.03 -0.90
CA ILE A 87 -8.60 0.74 -1.19
C ILE A 87 -7.72 0.27 -0.01
N ILE A 88 -6.86 1.13 0.53
CA ILE A 88 -5.98 0.78 1.64
C ILE A 88 -6.80 0.41 2.88
N ASN A 89 -7.82 1.19 3.22
CA ASN A 89 -8.69 0.91 4.36
C ASN A 89 -9.40 -0.45 4.21
N LEU A 90 -9.89 -0.78 3.02
CA LEU A 90 -10.50 -2.08 2.73
C LEU A 90 -9.50 -3.24 2.89
N LEU A 91 -8.27 -3.07 2.40
CA LEU A 91 -7.22 -4.09 2.52
C LEU A 91 -6.77 -4.25 3.98
N CYS A 92 -6.60 -3.14 4.72
CA CYS A 92 -6.27 -3.16 6.15
C CYS A 92 -7.35 -3.89 6.96
N GLY A 93 -8.64 -3.59 6.74
CA GLY A 93 -9.75 -4.31 7.38
C GLY A 93 -9.69 -5.81 7.07
N ALA A 94 -9.46 -6.17 5.80
CA ALA A 94 -9.37 -7.56 5.38
C ALA A 94 -8.18 -8.31 5.99
N LEU A 95 -7.04 -7.65 6.19
CA LEU A 95 -5.86 -8.21 6.87
C LEU A 95 -6.19 -8.57 8.32
N MET A 96 -6.96 -7.72 9.01
CA MET A 96 -7.32 -7.93 10.42
C MET A 96 -8.37 -9.01 10.59
N GLU A 97 -9.39 -9.03 9.73
CA GLU A 97 -10.40 -10.11 9.70
C GLU A 97 -9.78 -11.49 9.49
N ARG A 98 -8.68 -11.55 8.72
CA ARG A 98 -8.01 -12.80 8.31
C ARG A 98 -6.71 -13.08 9.08
N ALA A 99 -6.51 -12.42 10.22
CA ALA A 99 -5.28 -12.55 11.00
C ALA A 99 -4.96 -13.97 11.50
N THR A 100 -5.91 -14.91 11.39
CA THR A 100 -5.74 -16.33 11.74
C THR A 100 -5.39 -17.23 10.54
N ASN A 101 -5.58 -16.77 9.29
CA ASN A 101 -5.34 -17.57 8.08
C ASN A 101 -4.25 -16.92 7.22
N HIS A 102 -3.00 -17.36 7.40
CA HIS A 102 -1.84 -16.84 6.66
C HIS A 102 -1.99 -16.97 5.14
N THR A 103 -2.68 -18.00 4.65
CA THR A 103 -2.87 -18.26 3.20
C THR A 103 -3.77 -17.21 2.54
N GLU A 104 -4.79 -16.74 3.25
CA GLU A 104 -5.65 -15.66 2.76
C GLU A 104 -4.99 -14.30 2.99
N GLN A 105 -4.39 -14.13 4.17
CA GLN A 105 -3.72 -12.91 4.57
C GLN A 105 -2.58 -12.53 3.61
N ILE A 106 -1.82 -13.51 3.13
CA ILE A 106 -0.72 -13.26 2.18
C ILE A 106 -1.21 -12.70 0.84
N GLN A 107 -2.42 -13.04 0.38
CA GLN A 107 -2.94 -12.51 -0.88
C GLN A 107 -3.27 -11.02 -0.75
N VAL A 108 -3.86 -10.63 0.37
CA VAL A 108 -4.17 -9.22 0.68
C VAL A 108 -2.86 -8.44 0.89
N ALA A 109 -1.90 -9.01 1.64
CA ALA A 109 -0.61 -8.39 1.88
C ALA A 109 0.19 -8.19 0.59
N ARG A 110 0.13 -9.13 -0.37
CA ARG A 110 0.76 -8.98 -1.69
C ARG A 110 0.22 -7.78 -2.46
N VAL A 111 -1.08 -7.55 -2.44
CA VAL A 111 -1.70 -6.38 -3.09
C VAL A 111 -1.21 -5.10 -2.42
N LEU A 112 -1.18 -5.06 -1.08
CA LEU A 112 -0.72 -3.88 -0.34
C LEU A 112 0.76 -3.57 -0.58
N VAL A 113 1.62 -4.60 -0.66
CA VAL A 113 3.01 -4.48 -1.09
C VAL A 113 3.12 -3.97 -2.53
N GLY A 114 2.26 -4.45 -3.43
CA GLY A 114 2.17 -3.97 -4.81
C GLY A 114 1.86 -2.47 -4.88
N LEU A 115 0.86 -2.02 -4.12
CA LEU A 115 0.52 -0.60 -3.99
C LEU A 115 1.71 0.21 -3.46
N ALA A 116 2.43 -0.31 -2.46
CA ALA A 116 3.63 0.31 -1.92
C ALA A 116 4.79 0.39 -2.93
N ASN A 117 4.88 -0.56 -3.87
CA ASN A 117 5.87 -0.50 -4.96
C ASN A 117 5.53 0.56 -6.01
N VAL A 118 4.23 0.78 -6.30
CA VAL A 118 3.80 1.75 -7.32
C VAL A 118 3.81 3.18 -6.79
N ARG A 119 3.23 3.43 -5.60
CA ARG A 119 3.11 4.79 -5.02
C ARG A 119 4.20 5.16 -4.03
N GLY A 120 4.90 4.17 -3.48
CA GLY A 120 5.83 4.35 -2.39
C GLY A 120 5.19 4.07 -1.02
N TRP A 121 5.95 3.41 -0.16
CA TRP A 121 5.52 2.95 1.17
C TRP A 121 5.10 4.09 2.10
N LYS A 122 5.71 5.29 1.98
CA LYS A 122 5.36 6.46 2.80
C LYS A 122 3.92 6.92 2.54
N THR A 123 3.50 6.88 1.28
CA THR A 123 2.14 7.22 0.85
C THR A 123 1.14 6.18 1.39
N ILE A 124 1.46 4.89 1.24
CA ILE A 124 0.61 3.81 1.77
C ILE A 124 0.47 3.93 3.29
N ARG A 125 1.58 4.09 4.00
CA ARG A 125 1.63 4.29 5.46
C ARG A 125 0.75 5.47 5.90
N ARG A 126 0.73 6.57 5.14
CA ARG A 126 -0.11 7.74 5.46
C ARG A 126 -1.61 7.42 5.41
N PHE A 127 -2.03 6.54 4.52
CA PHE A 127 -3.44 6.19 4.32
C PHE A 127 -3.92 5.01 5.15
N MET A 128 -3.02 4.28 5.83
CA MET A 128 -3.42 3.26 6.79
C MET A 128 -4.27 3.87 7.92
N PRO A 129 -5.19 3.10 8.53
CA PRO A 129 -5.93 3.56 9.71
C PRO A 129 -4.98 3.92 10.87
N HIS A 130 -5.25 5.03 11.57
CA HIS A 130 -4.42 5.54 12.66
C HIS A 130 -5.18 5.68 13.98
N GLU A 131 -6.22 4.87 14.21
CA GLU A 131 -6.98 4.95 15.46
C GLU A 131 -6.29 4.17 16.60
N VAL A 132 -6.58 4.56 17.84
CA VAL A 132 -6.06 3.87 19.03
C VAL A 132 -6.52 2.39 19.05
N HIS A 133 -7.73 2.12 18.57
CA HIS A 133 -8.23 0.76 18.47
C HIS A 133 -7.38 -0.10 17.53
N ASP A 134 -6.93 0.47 16.41
CA ASP A 134 -6.08 -0.22 15.43
C ASP A 134 -4.72 -0.58 16.02
N PHE A 135 -4.13 0.30 16.86
CA PHE A 135 -2.87 0.00 17.55
C PHE A 135 -2.94 -1.32 18.31
N LEU A 136 -3.97 -1.51 19.14
CA LEU A 136 -4.12 -2.73 19.93
C LEU A 136 -4.34 -3.96 19.04
N GLN A 137 -5.08 -3.80 17.95
CA GLN A 137 -5.32 -4.90 17.02
C GLN A 137 -4.03 -5.30 16.29
N VAL A 138 -3.26 -4.34 15.78
CA VAL A 138 -2.01 -4.57 15.06
C VAL A 138 -0.93 -5.11 15.99
N LEU A 139 -0.85 -4.62 17.23
CA LEU A 139 0.04 -5.17 18.25
C LEU A 139 -0.26 -6.66 18.49
N ARG A 140 -1.53 -7.02 18.73
CA ARG A 140 -1.94 -8.43 18.89
C ARG A 140 -1.64 -9.26 17.64
N TRP A 141 -1.80 -8.67 16.46
CA TRP A 141 -1.47 -9.34 15.21
C TRP A 141 0.03 -9.65 15.13
N ILE A 142 0.90 -8.68 15.42
CA ILE A 142 2.36 -8.89 15.46
C ILE A 142 2.74 -9.95 16.50
N THR A 143 2.19 -9.91 17.71
CA THR A 143 2.48 -10.93 18.73
C THR A 143 2.12 -12.34 18.27
N ARG A 144 1.06 -12.50 17.47
CA ARG A 144 0.71 -13.80 16.87
C ARG A 144 1.69 -14.23 15.79
N LEU A 145 2.15 -13.29 14.95
CA LEU A 145 3.15 -13.56 13.91
C LEU A 145 4.48 -14.04 14.49
N GLU A 146 4.86 -13.50 15.66
CA GLU A 146 6.08 -13.88 16.39
C GLU A 146 5.91 -15.14 17.25
N CYS A 147 4.71 -15.69 17.36
CA CYS A 147 4.48 -16.89 18.15
C CYS A 147 5.14 -18.10 17.49
N ALA A 148 6.08 -18.74 18.20
CA ALA A 148 6.88 -19.86 17.70
C ALA A 148 6.05 -21.10 17.29
N GLU A 149 4.84 -21.25 17.82
CA GLU A 149 3.90 -22.33 17.48
C GLU A 149 3.15 -22.06 16.16
N SER A 150 3.20 -20.83 15.65
CA SER A 150 2.56 -20.45 14.39
C SER A 150 3.47 -20.73 13.19
N PRO A 151 2.90 -21.10 12.02
CA PRO A 151 3.70 -21.25 10.81
C PRO A 151 4.33 -19.91 10.43
N ARG A 152 5.63 -19.92 10.08
CA ARG A 152 6.35 -18.70 9.69
C ARG A 152 5.55 -17.89 8.67
N PRO A 153 5.21 -16.63 8.97
CA PRO A 153 4.43 -15.80 8.05
C PRO A 153 5.25 -15.44 6.82
N GLY A 154 4.57 -15.19 5.71
CA GLY A 154 5.22 -14.64 4.52
C GLY A 154 5.76 -13.24 4.81
N TRP A 155 6.90 -12.88 4.21
CA TRP A 155 7.53 -11.57 4.42
C TRP A 155 6.58 -10.40 4.08
N GLN A 156 5.62 -10.58 3.16
CA GLN A 156 4.63 -9.56 2.84
C GLN A 156 3.75 -9.22 4.04
N ILE A 157 3.38 -10.24 4.82
CA ILE A 157 2.56 -10.10 6.03
C ILE A 157 3.34 -9.32 7.08
N VAL A 158 4.58 -9.75 7.36
CA VAL A 158 5.48 -9.10 8.33
C VAL A 158 5.72 -7.65 7.93
N TYR A 159 6.07 -7.40 6.67
CA TYR A 159 6.26 -6.05 6.15
C TYR A 159 5.03 -5.16 6.37
N CYS A 160 3.83 -5.64 6.04
CA CYS A 160 2.60 -4.86 6.21
C CYS A 160 2.34 -4.56 7.69
N ALA A 161 2.54 -5.54 8.57
CA ALA A 161 2.36 -5.38 10.01
C ALA A 161 3.34 -4.36 10.60
N LEU A 162 4.63 -4.48 10.31
CA LEU A 162 5.66 -3.56 10.80
C LEU A 162 5.48 -2.15 10.23
N LEU A 163 5.12 -2.04 8.94
CA LEU A 163 4.85 -0.75 8.30
C LEU A 163 3.68 -0.04 8.97
N TRP A 164 2.58 -0.76 9.24
CA TRP A 164 1.41 -0.19 9.90
C TRP A 164 1.72 0.17 11.36
N MET A 165 2.43 -0.69 12.07
CA MET A 165 2.86 -0.42 13.44
C MET A 165 3.73 0.84 13.52
N SER A 166 4.63 1.04 12.54
CA SER A 166 5.48 2.23 12.50
C SER A 166 4.70 3.54 12.40
N SER A 167 3.50 3.55 11.82
CA SER A 167 2.64 4.75 11.83
C SER A 167 1.87 4.90 13.13
N LEU A 168 1.35 3.79 13.67
CA LEU A 168 0.53 3.82 14.89
C LEU A 168 1.34 4.28 16.12
N VAL A 169 2.63 3.95 16.18
CA VAL A 169 3.54 4.42 17.25
C VAL A 169 3.65 5.96 17.28
N LEU A 170 3.42 6.67 16.17
CA LEU A 170 3.53 8.14 16.14
C LEU A 170 2.29 8.88 16.65
N VAL A 171 1.18 8.19 16.86
CA VAL A 171 -0.06 8.82 17.28
C VAL A 171 0.07 9.25 18.75
N PRO A 172 -0.39 10.47 19.13
CA PRO A 172 -0.18 11.03 20.47
C PRO A 172 -1.11 10.41 21.53
N PHE A 173 -0.91 9.14 21.86
CA PHE A 173 -1.54 8.45 22.99
C PHE A 173 -0.49 7.77 23.85
N ASN A 174 -0.71 7.59 25.15
CA ASN A 174 0.28 6.97 26.03
C ASN A 174 0.32 5.44 25.84
N LEU A 175 1.48 4.88 25.47
CA LEU A 175 1.65 3.44 25.21
C LEU A 175 1.41 2.60 26.47
N ASP A 176 1.92 3.04 27.61
CA ASP A 176 1.87 2.29 28.87
C ASP A 176 0.44 2.21 29.44
N VAL A 177 -0.36 3.24 29.20
CA VAL A 177 -1.78 3.26 29.61
C VAL A 177 -2.62 2.29 28.78
N ILE A 178 -2.30 2.13 27.50
CA ILE A 178 -3.14 1.39 26.55
C ILE A 178 -2.75 -0.09 26.44
N ALA A 179 -1.45 -0.39 26.48
CA ALA A 179 -0.96 -1.69 26.05
C ALA A 179 -0.35 -2.57 27.18
N MET A 180 -0.54 -2.17 28.44
CA MET A 180 0.11 -2.76 29.61
C MET A 180 1.64 -2.64 29.55
N VAL A 181 2.29 -2.78 30.71
CA VAL A 181 3.71 -2.46 30.93
C VAL A 181 4.62 -3.20 29.94
N SER A 182 5.56 -2.45 29.33
CA SER A 182 6.67 -2.86 28.44
C SER A 182 6.41 -2.99 26.92
N THR A 183 5.28 -2.49 26.42
CA THR A 183 4.97 -2.52 24.96
C THR A 183 6.06 -1.93 24.07
N ALA A 184 6.67 -0.80 24.47
CA ALA A 184 7.77 -0.21 23.71
C ALA A 184 8.98 -1.17 23.60
N GLN A 185 9.32 -1.87 24.67
CA GLN A 185 10.41 -2.85 24.68
C GLN A 185 10.09 -4.06 23.79
N THR A 186 8.85 -4.55 23.82
CA THR A 186 8.40 -5.62 22.92
C THR A 186 8.54 -5.19 21.46
N LEU A 187 8.05 -4.00 21.10
CA LEU A 187 8.14 -3.50 19.73
C LEU A 187 9.58 -3.32 19.27
N VAL A 188 10.48 -2.84 20.13
CA VAL A 188 11.92 -2.77 19.82
C VAL A 188 12.50 -4.16 19.61
N SER A 189 12.15 -5.14 20.45
CA SER A 189 12.67 -6.51 20.30
C SER A 189 12.24 -7.16 18.98
N VAL A 190 10.97 -6.95 18.58
CA VAL A 190 10.44 -7.42 17.29
C VAL A 190 11.07 -6.67 16.13
N ALA A 191 11.28 -5.36 16.25
CA ALA A 191 11.98 -4.61 15.21
C ALA A 191 13.41 -5.14 15.03
N ILE A 192 14.14 -5.38 16.12
CA ILE A 192 15.51 -5.90 16.08
C ILE A 192 15.56 -7.31 15.45
N SER A 193 14.60 -8.19 15.74
CA SER A 193 14.57 -9.53 15.12
C SER A 193 14.45 -9.46 13.60
N HIS A 194 13.73 -8.47 13.08
CA HIS A 194 13.51 -8.27 11.64
C HIS A 194 14.51 -7.34 10.95
N ILE A 195 15.42 -6.68 11.68
CA ILE A 195 16.51 -5.88 11.06
C ILE A 195 17.52 -6.76 10.31
N SER A 196 17.63 -8.04 10.68
CA SER A 196 18.49 -8.99 9.97
C SER A 196 17.85 -9.55 8.69
N ASP A 197 16.54 -9.39 8.50
CA ASP A 197 15.87 -9.83 7.27
C ASP A 197 16.27 -8.93 6.10
N PRO A 198 16.51 -9.48 4.89
CA PRO A 198 16.82 -8.66 3.73
C PRO A 198 15.56 -8.02 3.11
N GLY A 199 15.73 -6.80 2.56
CA GLY A 199 14.74 -6.16 1.71
C GLY A 199 13.69 -5.33 2.46
N LYS A 200 12.43 -5.42 2.01
CA LYS A 200 11.36 -4.53 2.52
C LYS A 200 11.05 -4.71 4.00
N THR A 201 11.16 -5.94 4.50
CA THR A 201 10.95 -6.23 5.93
C THR A 201 11.94 -5.45 6.79
N GLN A 202 13.21 -5.39 6.36
CA GLN A 202 14.25 -4.59 7.00
C GLN A 202 13.86 -3.12 7.10
N GLU A 203 13.45 -2.53 5.96
CA GLU A 203 13.09 -1.11 5.89
C GLU A 203 11.95 -0.78 6.84
N SER A 204 10.93 -1.66 6.91
CA SER A 204 9.82 -1.50 7.86
C SER A 204 10.24 -1.69 9.31
N ALA A 205 11.16 -2.61 9.59
CA ALA A 205 11.67 -2.87 10.94
C ALA A 205 12.50 -1.69 11.45
N VAL A 206 13.40 -1.16 10.63
CA VAL A 206 14.19 0.04 10.93
C VAL A 206 13.26 1.25 11.12
N ALA A 207 12.24 1.40 10.28
CA ALA A 207 11.24 2.45 10.45
C ALA A 207 10.56 2.31 11.82
N LEU A 208 10.06 1.12 12.19
CA LEU A 208 9.44 0.89 13.50
C LEU A 208 10.41 1.20 14.65
N ALA A 209 11.63 0.65 14.64
CA ALA A 209 12.63 0.89 15.67
C ALA A 209 12.92 2.39 15.84
N SER A 210 13.14 3.11 14.72
CA SER A 210 13.40 4.55 14.77
C SER A 210 12.26 5.33 15.40
N GLN A 211 11.00 5.02 15.05
CA GLN A 211 9.84 5.74 15.59
C GLN A 211 9.63 5.45 17.08
N VAL A 212 9.85 4.20 17.51
CA VAL A 212 9.76 3.85 18.95
C VAL A 212 10.86 4.53 19.76
N LEU A 213 12.09 4.64 19.23
CA LEU A 213 13.21 5.30 19.91
C LEU A 213 13.08 6.82 19.95
N ILE A 214 12.51 7.44 18.92
CA ILE A 214 12.25 8.90 18.89
C ILE A 214 11.15 9.27 19.90
N ARG A 215 10.22 8.33 20.13
CA ARG A 215 9.14 8.50 21.08
C ARG A 215 9.68 8.37 22.49
N SER A 216 10.03 9.51 23.06
CA SER A 216 10.38 9.67 24.47
C SER A 216 9.12 9.53 25.33
N ASP A 217 8.68 8.29 25.56
CA ASP A 217 7.75 7.96 26.65
C ASP A 217 8.54 7.59 27.93
#